data_AF-A0A1F3YJ48-F1
#
_entry.id   AF-A0A1F3YJ48-F1
#
_cell.length_a   1.000
_cell.length_b   1.000
_cell.length_c   1.000
_cell.angle_alpha   90.00
_cell.angle_beta   90.00
_cell.angle_gamma   90.00
#
_symmetry.space_group_name_H-M   'P 1'
#
loop_
_entity.id
_entity.type
_entity.pdbx_description
1 polymer ?
#
loop_
_entity_poly.entity_id
_entity_poly.type
_entity_poly.pdbx_seq_one_letter_code
_entity_poly.pdbx_strand_id
1 'polypeptide(L)'
;MAMIALITLLALLSAYLISTLLSRTSSEVLVDRSQRTQDALLKAKAALIAFAADTTSTAIQPGALPCPDTNDDGTAEGSCSGTNVVLGRLPWKTLGVDDIRDASGERLWYALSPRFRKMSSTVVNSDTRGQLTITDGTASSGNIVAVVIAPGPALGAQSQSRTAANANTAAHYLEGTNAGTTGTLTYATATTAQPSDTFNDRIIAITEADLFAMVEPVVASMIERDLKPDLATYYTQWSNRFPFPSRFDNPDPGSNSYVSPPVTTRTQAQYIGDITQTPGGLLPVTASVTYPWTGGSGVVTLTGGTAGGISGVSCSAISWPLDAWNCSFDIDAINLGGNKANWGPCNGNRYCMIAPSFTVSGRVGANAGKSFPKLPNASEVTVTSSGGGSTRNMIARAISGTLSAAGVGTVTFSGTYSGNGANDPPRYSSSSFSRTMRVRIPDILVSPLTSSTSWFIANEWYRLTYYAVSPGHLPDGSGTCTALPGTPSCLTVNKMPSYYASPGTDKRAVLILGGRSLNATSRPSATLGNYLESTNAAPAGYIFEHRAGLPSSINDRVVVVCPDSVSCP
;
A
#
# COMPACT_ATOMS: atom_id res chain seq x y z
N MET A 1 4.78 70.40 45.74
CA MET A 1 5.86 69.40 45.98
C MET A 1 5.44 67.98 45.60
N ALA A 2 4.33 67.44 46.12
CA ALA A 2 3.90 66.05 45.83
C ALA A 2 3.57 65.76 44.34
N MET A 3 2.95 66.70 43.62
CA MET A 3 2.59 66.53 42.20
C MET A 3 3.82 66.50 41.27
N ILE A 4 4.87 67.26 41.59
CA ILE A 4 6.12 67.29 40.82
C ILE A 4 6.89 65.99 41.02
N ALA A 5 6.91 65.45 42.26
CA ALA A 5 7.56 64.17 42.57
C ALA A 5 6.90 62.96 41.88
N LEU A 6 5.58 63.00 41.69
CA LEU A 6 4.86 61.94 40.98
C LEU A 6 5.15 61.94 39.47
N ILE A 7 5.19 63.14 38.85
CA ILE A 7 5.48 63.29 37.42
C ILE A 7 6.93 62.91 37.12
N THR A 8 7.88 63.27 37.99
CA THR A 8 9.29 62.86 37.81
C THR A 8 9.48 61.35 37.98
N LEU A 9 8.77 60.71 38.91
CA LEU A 9 8.82 59.25 39.08
C LEU A 9 8.24 58.52 37.85
N LEU A 10 7.13 59.00 37.31
CA LEU A 10 6.55 58.46 36.07
C LEU A 10 7.46 58.66 34.86
N ALA A 11 8.11 59.83 34.75
CA ALA A 11 9.08 60.11 33.69
C ALA A 11 10.34 59.21 33.79
N LEU A 12 10.81 58.93 35.00
CA LEU A 12 11.96 58.04 35.23
C LEU A 12 11.61 56.56 34.98
N LEU A 13 10.41 56.12 35.36
CA LEU A 13 9.91 54.76 35.06
C LEU A 13 9.71 54.54 33.56
N SER A 14 9.15 55.53 32.86
CA SER A 14 8.98 55.47 31.41
C SER A 14 10.33 55.54 30.69
N ALA A 15 11.25 56.41 31.10
CA ALA A 15 12.63 56.43 30.59
C ALA A 15 13.37 55.12 30.86
N TYR A 16 13.17 54.49 32.02
CA TYR A 16 13.75 53.19 32.35
C TYR A 16 13.18 52.08 31.45
N LEU A 17 11.86 51.99 31.31
CA LEU A 17 11.22 51.02 30.41
C LEU A 17 11.66 51.21 28.95
N ILE A 18 11.67 52.46 28.48
CA ILE A 18 12.14 52.83 27.14
C ILE A 18 13.63 52.47 26.99
N SER A 19 14.46 52.71 28.01
CA SER A 19 15.87 52.31 28.02
C SER A 19 16.03 50.79 27.98
N THR A 20 15.22 50.01 28.71
CA THR A 20 15.28 48.54 28.68
C THR A 20 14.78 47.95 27.36
N LEU A 21 13.83 48.62 26.69
CA LEU A 21 13.40 48.27 25.33
C LEU A 21 14.44 48.67 24.26
N LEU A 22 15.21 49.74 24.47
CA LEU A 22 16.25 50.24 23.55
C LEU A 22 17.63 49.63 23.82
N SER A 23 17.88 49.06 25.00
CA SER A 23 19.17 48.48 25.43
C SER A 23 19.30 47.01 25.07
N ARG A 24 18.53 46.51 24.09
CA ARG A 24 18.81 45.20 23.52
C ARG A 24 20.21 45.24 22.94
N THR A 25 21.09 44.41 23.48
CA THR A 25 22.45 44.33 22.96
C THR A 25 22.41 43.83 21.52
N SER A 26 23.39 44.21 20.70
CA SER A 26 23.51 43.70 19.33
C SER A 26 23.51 42.16 19.31
N SER A 27 24.09 41.54 20.33
CA SER A 27 24.07 40.08 20.54
C SER A 27 22.66 39.53 20.74
N GLU A 28 21.81 40.16 21.57
CA GLU A 28 20.42 39.72 21.78
C GLU A 28 19.58 39.83 20.50
N VAL A 29 19.75 40.91 19.72
CA VAL A 29 19.06 41.07 18.44
C VAL A 29 19.50 40.00 17.42
N LEU A 30 20.79 39.66 17.39
CA LEU A 30 21.31 38.59 16.53
C LEU A 30 20.77 37.22 16.94
N VAL A 31 20.67 36.94 18.25
CA VAL A 31 20.07 35.69 18.77
C VAL A 31 18.58 35.61 18.41
N ASP A 32 17.81 36.68 18.60
CA ASP A 32 16.39 36.71 18.24
C ASP A 32 16.15 36.49 16.75
N ARG A 33 16.95 37.15 15.88
CA ARG A 33 16.89 36.93 14.43
C ARG A 33 17.27 35.50 14.07
N SER A 34 18.31 34.97 14.72
CA SER A 34 18.76 33.59 14.55
C SER A 34 17.65 32.58 14.85
N GLN A 35 16.92 32.79 15.95
CA GLN A 35 15.79 31.94 16.34
C GLN A 35 14.64 32.03 15.35
N ARG A 36 14.23 33.25 14.93
CA ARG A 36 13.15 33.41 13.93
C ARG A 36 13.45 32.73 12.61
N THR A 37 14.68 32.85 12.11
CA THR A 37 15.09 32.13 10.89
C THR A 37 15.08 30.61 11.11
N GLN A 38 15.52 30.13 12.27
CA GLN A 38 15.46 28.71 12.60
C GLN A 38 14.02 28.18 12.66
N ASP A 39 13.10 28.94 13.25
CA ASP A 39 11.68 28.60 13.32
C ASP A 39 11.05 28.56 11.92
N ALA A 40 11.39 29.52 11.05
CA ALA A 40 10.96 29.53 9.65
C ALA A 40 11.43 28.26 8.91
N LEU A 41 12.70 27.90 9.06
CA LEU A 41 13.27 26.68 8.47
C LEU A 41 12.59 25.41 9.02
N LEU A 42 12.34 25.33 10.33
CA LEU A 42 11.64 24.19 10.94
C LEU A 42 10.19 24.05 10.44
N LYS A 43 9.46 25.17 10.32
CA LYS A 43 8.12 25.18 9.73
C LYS A 43 8.12 24.69 8.29
N ALA A 44 9.07 25.16 7.47
CA ALA A 44 9.21 24.70 6.10
C ALA A 44 9.55 23.20 6.00
N LYS A 45 10.47 22.71 6.84
CA LYS A 45 10.78 21.27 6.93
C LYS A 45 9.56 20.45 7.32
N ALA A 46 8.81 20.88 8.33
CA ALA A 46 7.60 20.19 8.77
C ALA A 46 6.52 20.18 7.67
N ALA A 47 6.32 21.28 6.96
CA ALA A 47 5.35 21.38 5.87
C ALA A 47 5.69 20.44 4.70
N LEU A 48 6.97 20.35 4.31
CA LEU A 48 7.44 19.42 3.28
C LEU A 48 7.23 17.95 3.70
N ILE A 49 7.57 17.60 4.94
CA ILE A 49 7.38 16.23 5.46
C ILE A 49 5.88 15.89 5.54
N ALA A 50 5.04 16.83 5.97
CA ALA A 50 3.58 16.65 6.00
C ALA A 50 3.00 16.44 4.60
N PHE A 51 3.47 17.19 3.60
CA PHE A 51 3.07 17.00 2.21
C PHE A 51 3.43 15.61 1.67
N ALA A 52 4.64 15.12 1.98
CA ALA A 52 5.08 13.78 1.57
C ALA A 52 4.26 12.65 2.22
N ALA A 53 3.65 12.92 3.38
CA ALA A 53 2.78 12.01 4.10
C ALA A 53 1.28 12.18 3.75
N ASP A 54 0.93 13.10 2.85
CA ASP A 54 -0.47 13.33 2.46
C ASP A 54 -1.03 12.19 1.59
N THR A 55 -2.23 11.73 1.95
CA THR A 55 -2.93 10.61 1.29
C THR A 55 -4.28 11.01 0.72
N THR A 56 -4.61 12.31 0.76
CA THR A 56 -5.91 12.85 0.33
C THR A 56 -6.01 13.08 -1.18
N SER A 57 -4.87 13.13 -1.88
CA SER A 57 -4.80 13.27 -3.34
C SER A 57 -5.25 12.00 -4.07
N THR A 58 -5.76 12.13 -5.29
CA THR A 58 -6.05 11.00 -6.19
C THR A 58 -4.79 10.37 -6.80
N ALA A 59 -3.67 11.11 -6.83
CA ALA A 59 -2.36 10.64 -7.27
C ALA A 59 -1.45 10.44 -6.05
N ILE A 60 -1.74 9.39 -5.27
CA ILE A 60 -1.05 9.11 -4.01
C ILE A 60 0.38 8.62 -4.28
N GLN A 61 1.36 9.34 -3.71
CA GLN A 61 2.78 9.06 -3.89
C GLN A 61 3.55 9.31 -2.57
N PRO A 62 3.41 8.42 -1.58
CA PRO A 62 3.97 8.66 -0.25
C PRO A 62 5.49 8.78 -0.30
N GLY A 63 6.02 9.83 0.31
CA GLY A 63 7.45 10.18 0.27
C GLY A 63 7.82 11.17 -0.84
N ALA A 64 6.95 11.42 -1.83
CA ALA A 64 7.26 12.40 -2.86
C ALA A 64 6.99 13.84 -2.40
N LEU A 65 7.85 14.76 -2.83
CA LEU A 65 7.85 16.17 -2.49
C LEU A 65 7.47 17.04 -3.71
N PRO A 66 6.89 18.23 -3.48
CA PRO A 66 6.49 19.09 -4.58
C PRO A 66 7.72 19.68 -5.26
N CYS A 67 7.59 19.98 -6.55
CA CYS A 67 8.61 20.74 -7.26
C CYS A 67 8.82 22.12 -6.63
N PRO A 68 10.04 22.68 -6.67
CA PRO A 68 10.26 24.07 -6.28
C PRO A 68 9.40 25.03 -7.11
N ASP A 69 9.07 26.18 -6.52
CA ASP A 69 8.46 27.31 -7.21
C ASP A 69 9.55 28.09 -7.95
N THR A 70 9.47 28.23 -9.27
CA THR A 70 10.52 28.91 -10.05
C THR A 70 10.12 30.30 -10.54
N ASN A 71 8.90 30.73 -10.21
CA ASN A 71 8.32 31.98 -10.68
C ASN A 71 7.90 32.92 -9.52
N ASP A 72 8.06 32.49 -8.27
CA ASP A 72 7.78 33.21 -7.02
C ASP A 72 6.28 33.47 -6.75
N ASP A 73 5.40 32.66 -7.33
CA ASP A 73 3.94 32.76 -7.13
C ASP A 73 3.42 31.98 -5.90
N GLY A 74 4.28 31.20 -5.25
CA GLY A 74 4.00 30.34 -4.11
C GLY A 74 3.53 28.93 -4.46
N THR A 75 3.38 28.60 -5.73
CA THR A 75 2.90 27.32 -6.25
C THR A 75 4.07 26.50 -6.78
N ALA A 76 4.06 25.21 -6.47
CA ALA A 76 5.01 24.27 -7.04
C ALA A 76 4.83 24.18 -8.56
N GLU A 77 5.93 24.17 -9.30
CA GLU A 77 5.88 23.96 -10.73
C GLU A 77 5.24 22.59 -11.07
N GLY A 78 4.41 22.55 -12.11
CA GLY A 78 3.75 21.31 -12.54
C GLY A 78 4.72 20.23 -13.02
N SER A 79 5.94 20.62 -13.39
CA SER A 79 7.05 19.72 -13.69
C SER A 79 8.38 20.36 -13.31
N CYS A 80 9.23 19.58 -12.67
CA CYS A 80 10.64 19.86 -12.47
C CYS A 80 11.49 18.72 -13.04
N SER A 81 11.01 18.08 -14.12
CA SER A 81 11.64 16.93 -14.78
C SER A 81 12.99 17.25 -15.40
N GLY A 82 13.95 16.33 -15.30
CA GLY A 82 15.32 16.47 -15.82
C GLY A 82 16.36 15.79 -14.92
N THR A 83 17.61 15.68 -15.36
CA THR A 83 18.71 15.10 -14.55
C THR A 83 19.20 16.02 -13.45
N ASN A 84 18.92 17.33 -13.57
CA ASN A 84 19.48 18.36 -12.71
C ASN A 84 18.57 18.61 -11.50
N VAL A 85 19.15 18.86 -10.34
CA VAL A 85 18.46 19.44 -9.18
C VAL A 85 17.82 20.75 -9.59
N VAL A 86 16.54 20.94 -9.26
CA VAL A 86 15.87 22.24 -9.43
C VAL A 86 15.97 22.97 -8.10
N LEU A 87 16.47 24.20 -8.17
CA LEU A 87 16.50 25.16 -7.07
C LEU A 87 15.49 26.25 -7.39
N GLY A 88 14.60 26.54 -6.45
CA GLY A 88 13.58 27.57 -6.57
C GLY A 88 13.16 28.07 -5.20
N ARG A 89 12.06 28.81 -5.13
CA ARG A 89 11.40 29.24 -3.90
C ARG A 89 10.63 28.07 -3.27
N LEU A 90 10.40 28.16 -1.96
CA LEU A 90 9.52 27.25 -1.24
C LEU A 90 8.06 27.45 -1.72
N PRO A 91 7.37 26.41 -2.22
CA PRO A 91 6.02 26.54 -2.75
C PRO A 91 4.96 26.56 -1.64
N TRP A 92 4.94 27.62 -0.84
CA TRP A 92 4.12 27.75 0.38
C TRP A 92 2.61 27.54 0.15
N LYS A 93 2.04 28.00 -0.97
CA LYS A 93 0.63 27.75 -1.31
C LYS A 93 0.37 26.28 -1.54
N THR A 94 1.23 25.59 -2.29
CA THR A 94 1.11 24.14 -2.54
C THR A 94 1.26 23.34 -1.25
N LEU A 95 2.10 23.81 -0.32
CA LEU A 95 2.28 23.20 1.00
C LEU A 95 1.13 23.51 1.98
N GLY A 96 0.20 24.40 1.63
CA GLY A 96 -0.93 24.77 2.49
C GLY A 96 -0.51 25.54 3.74
N VAL A 97 0.57 26.32 3.66
CA VAL A 97 1.09 27.15 4.76
C VAL A 97 1.17 28.61 4.35
N ASP A 98 1.29 29.52 5.32
CA ASP A 98 1.52 30.94 5.05
C ASP A 98 2.88 31.18 4.35
N ASP A 99 3.08 32.35 3.73
CA ASP A 99 4.35 32.76 3.11
C ASP A 99 5.49 32.84 4.15
N ILE A 100 6.18 31.71 4.35
CA ILE A 100 7.23 31.56 5.35
C ILE A 100 8.46 32.39 4.95
N ARG A 101 8.86 33.31 5.82
CA ARG A 101 9.99 34.21 5.61
C ARG A 101 11.01 34.10 6.74
N ASP A 102 12.27 34.34 6.41
CA ASP A 102 13.34 34.43 7.39
C ASP A 102 13.27 35.75 8.21
N ALA A 103 14.20 35.93 9.15
CA ALA A 103 14.23 37.12 10.00
C ALA A 103 14.51 38.44 9.26
N SER A 104 14.99 38.38 8.01
CA SER A 104 15.20 39.53 7.13
C SER A 104 13.99 39.82 6.24
N GLY A 105 12.94 39.00 6.32
CA GLY A 105 11.74 39.12 5.50
C GLY A 105 11.87 38.46 4.13
N GLU A 106 12.89 37.64 3.92
CA GLU A 106 13.14 36.99 2.64
C GLU A 106 12.44 35.64 2.53
N ARG A 107 11.98 35.30 1.33
CA ARG A 107 11.41 33.98 1.04
C ARG A 107 12.50 32.91 1.06
N LEU A 108 12.13 31.75 1.61
CA LEU A 108 13.01 30.60 1.64
C LEU A 108 13.21 30.01 0.24
N TRP A 109 14.43 29.57 -0.03
CA TRP A 109 14.79 28.76 -1.18
C TRP A 109 14.68 27.28 -0.86
N TYR A 110 14.43 26.46 -1.87
CA TYR A 110 14.17 25.05 -1.75
C TYR A 110 14.77 24.30 -2.93
N ALA A 111 15.60 23.30 -2.60
CA ALA A 111 16.21 22.38 -3.53
C ALA A 111 15.71 20.97 -3.27
N LEU A 112 15.36 20.27 -4.35
CA LEU A 112 14.80 18.92 -4.29
C LEU A 112 15.66 17.90 -5.02
N SER A 113 15.97 16.79 -4.34
CA SER A 113 16.57 15.60 -4.95
C SER A 113 15.69 15.10 -6.10
N PRO A 114 16.24 14.91 -7.32
CA PRO A 114 15.47 14.50 -8.49
C PRO A 114 14.61 13.24 -8.31
N ARG A 115 15.07 12.29 -7.49
CA ARG A 115 14.37 11.03 -7.20
C ARG A 115 13.18 11.14 -6.25
N PHE A 116 12.93 12.31 -5.67
CA PHE A 116 11.84 12.53 -4.71
C PHE A 116 10.74 13.45 -5.24
N ARG A 117 10.75 13.75 -6.55
CA ARG A 117 9.75 14.62 -7.17
C ARG A 117 8.39 13.94 -7.22
N LYS A 118 7.35 14.70 -6.90
CA LYS A 118 5.95 14.26 -7.08
C LYS A 118 5.58 14.25 -8.56
N MET A 119 5.88 13.15 -9.24
CA MET A 119 5.62 12.90 -10.65
C MET A 119 5.32 11.42 -10.88
N SER A 120 4.42 11.11 -11.82
CA SER A 120 4.03 9.72 -12.14
C SER A 120 5.15 8.83 -12.65
N SER A 121 6.22 9.41 -13.20
CA SER A 121 7.42 8.70 -13.69
C SER A 121 8.46 8.40 -12.61
N THR A 122 8.27 8.91 -11.39
CA THR A 122 9.22 8.74 -10.29
C THR A 122 8.71 7.67 -9.34
N VAL A 123 9.58 6.74 -8.95
CA VAL A 123 9.27 5.76 -7.90
C VAL A 123 9.89 6.28 -6.60
N VAL A 124 9.06 6.43 -5.56
CA VAL A 124 9.50 6.87 -4.24
C VAL A 124 9.04 5.88 -3.17
N ASN A 125 10.00 5.35 -2.42
CA ASN A 125 9.80 4.44 -1.29
C ASN A 125 11.00 4.50 -0.34
N SER A 126 10.98 3.75 0.77
CA SER A 126 12.03 3.81 1.81
C SER A 126 13.43 3.38 1.36
N ASP A 127 13.60 2.77 0.17
CA ASP A 127 14.90 2.45 -0.41
C ASP A 127 15.38 3.51 -1.43
N THR A 128 14.55 4.54 -1.69
CA THR A 128 14.90 5.65 -2.58
C THR A 128 15.98 6.52 -1.93
N ARG A 129 17.11 6.70 -2.62
CA ARG A 129 18.25 7.45 -2.10
C ARG A 129 18.23 8.94 -2.48
N GLY A 130 18.50 9.80 -1.50
CA GLY A 130 18.71 11.23 -1.68
C GLY A 130 20.01 11.50 -2.45
N GLN A 131 19.98 12.48 -3.35
CA GLN A 131 21.13 12.80 -4.21
C GLN A 131 21.85 14.09 -3.77
N LEU A 132 21.26 14.83 -2.83
CA LEU A 132 21.85 16.08 -2.35
C LEU A 132 22.90 15.78 -1.26
N THR A 133 23.88 16.68 -1.16
CA THR A 133 24.95 16.67 -0.16
C THR A 133 24.98 18.03 0.53
N ILE A 134 25.23 18.02 1.83
CA ILE A 134 25.52 19.22 2.61
C ILE A 134 26.98 19.18 3.05
N THR A 135 27.69 20.29 2.94
CA THR A 135 29.06 20.45 3.42
C THR A 135 29.21 21.67 4.32
N ASP A 136 30.06 21.58 5.32
CA ASP A 136 30.57 22.75 6.05
C ASP A 136 31.95 23.17 5.51
N GLY A 137 32.41 22.63 4.38
CA GLY A 137 33.76 22.89 3.86
C GLY A 137 34.87 22.04 4.51
N THR A 138 34.57 21.30 5.58
CA THR A 138 35.49 20.32 6.19
C THR A 138 34.96 18.89 6.12
N ALA A 139 33.65 18.71 6.30
CA ALA A 139 32.94 17.45 6.22
C ALA A 139 31.75 17.57 5.25
N SER A 140 31.28 16.41 4.75
CA SER A 140 30.13 16.31 3.87
C SER A 140 29.18 15.21 4.32
N SER A 141 27.89 15.50 4.32
CA SER A 141 26.81 14.56 4.58
C SER A 141 25.97 14.37 3.32
N GLY A 142 25.94 13.14 2.78
CA GLY A 142 25.12 12.76 1.64
C GLY A 142 23.71 12.29 2.03
N ASN A 143 22.99 11.68 1.07
CA ASN A 143 21.64 11.12 1.23
C ASN A 143 20.60 12.15 1.71
N ILE A 144 20.75 13.40 1.25
CA ILE A 144 19.80 14.47 1.53
C ILE A 144 18.71 14.47 0.45
N VAL A 145 17.45 14.52 0.91
CA VAL A 145 16.25 14.50 0.07
C VAL A 145 15.92 15.91 -0.41
N ALA A 146 15.99 16.87 0.49
CA ALA A 146 15.75 18.27 0.19
C ALA A 146 16.57 19.19 1.10
N VAL A 147 16.83 20.40 0.61
CA VAL A 147 17.46 21.48 1.37
C VAL A 147 16.55 22.70 1.31
N VAL A 148 16.29 23.31 2.45
CA VAL A 148 15.62 24.62 2.53
C VAL A 148 16.64 25.63 3.03
N ILE A 149 16.74 26.78 2.36
CA ILE A 149 17.77 27.79 2.58
C ILE A 149 17.11 29.13 2.89
N ALA A 150 17.50 29.74 4.00
CA ALA A 150 17.20 31.12 4.35
C ALA A 150 18.38 32.01 3.89
N PRO A 151 18.15 32.96 2.97
CA PRO A 151 19.19 33.77 2.34
C PRO A 151 19.71 34.92 3.20
N GLY A 152 19.12 35.17 4.37
CA GLY A 152 19.56 36.24 5.26
C GLY A 152 19.44 37.64 4.64
N PRO A 153 19.99 38.68 5.31
CA PRO A 153 20.02 40.04 4.76
C PRO A 153 20.99 40.12 3.57
N ALA A 154 20.75 41.06 2.64
CA ALA A 154 21.65 41.24 1.51
C ALA A 154 23.08 41.61 1.95
N LEU A 155 24.09 40.91 1.44
CA LEU A 155 25.50 41.19 1.71
C LEU A 155 26.05 42.20 0.70
N GLY A 156 26.47 43.37 1.20
CA GLY A 156 26.88 44.52 0.38
C GLY A 156 28.09 44.27 -0.53
N ALA A 157 28.91 43.25 -0.26
CA ALA A 157 30.09 42.92 -1.06
C ALA A 157 29.78 42.12 -2.34
N GLN A 158 28.57 41.56 -2.49
CA GLN A 158 28.25 40.58 -3.55
C GLN A 158 27.31 41.11 -4.66
N SER A 159 27.02 42.42 -4.73
CA SER A 159 26.07 42.98 -5.72
C SER A 159 24.73 42.23 -5.78
N GLN A 160 24.20 41.86 -4.61
CA GLN A 160 22.91 41.19 -4.44
C GLN A 160 21.73 42.15 -4.74
N SER A 161 21.45 42.36 -6.05
CA SER A 161 20.33 43.19 -6.50
C SER A 161 19.01 42.42 -6.38
N ARG A 162 18.37 42.51 -5.21
CA ARG A 162 17.08 41.84 -4.88
C ARG A 162 15.87 42.62 -5.39
N THR A 163 15.81 42.85 -6.69
CA THR A 163 14.67 43.49 -7.37
C THR A 163 13.65 42.45 -7.85
N ALA A 164 12.45 42.90 -8.23
CA ALA A 164 11.43 42.02 -8.81
C ALA A 164 11.94 41.27 -10.07
N ALA A 165 12.79 41.91 -10.89
CA ALA A 165 13.39 41.27 -12.06
C ALA A 165 14.34 40.13 -11.71
N ASN A 166 14.89 40.15 -10.49
CA ASN A 166 15.87 39.20 -10.00
C ASN A 166 15.30 38.24 -8.94
N ALA A 167 13.99 38.29 -8.67
CA ALA A 167 13.35 37.54 -7.59
C ALA A 167 13.59 36.01 -7.66
N ASN A 168 13.82 35.47 -8.87
CA ASN A 168 14.06 34.05 -9.10
C ASN A 168 15.53 33.70 -9.39
N THR A 169 16.45 34.65 -9.25
CA THR A 169 17.88 34.44 -9.52
C THR A 169 18.63 34.17 -8.21
N ALA A 170 18.96 32.90 -7.94
CA ALA A 170 19.60 32.46 -6.70
C ALA A 170 20.87 33.24 -6.33
N ALA A 171 21.71 33.57 -7.32
CA ALA A 171 22.94 34.33 -7.12
C ALA A 171 22.74 35.77 -6.58
N HIS A 172 21.52 36.31 -6.58
CA HIS A 172 21.20 37.59 -5.95
C HIS A 172 20.73 37.46 -4.49
N TYR A 173 20.60 36.24 -3.97
CA TYR A 173 20.10 35.96 -2.63
C TYR A 173 21.03 35.07 -1.81
N LEU A 174 21.66 34.08 -2.44
CA LEU A 174 22.47 33.05 -1.80
C LEU A 174 23.96 33.29 -2.05
N GLU A 175 24.83 32.66 -1.24
CA GLU A 175 26.28 32.82 -1.31
C GLU A 175 27.03 31.51 -1.62
N GLY A 176 28.28 31.65 -2.10
CA GLY A 176 29.18 30.52 -2.29
C GLY A 176 28.62 29.43 -3.19
N THR A 177 28.65 28.17 -2.74
CA THR A 177 28.08 27.04 -3.48
C THR A 177 26.55 27.05 -3.51
N ASN A 178 25.88 27.73 -2.58
CA ASN A 178 24.42 27.86 -2.56
C ASN A 178 23.91 28.80 -3.66
N ALA A 179 24.74 29.76 -4.08
CA ALA A 179 24.48 30.66 -5.20
C ALA A 179 24.47 29.96 -6.58
N GLY A 180 24.84 28.66 -6.62
CA GLY A 180 24.88 27.86 -7.83
C GLY A 180 23.53 27.76 -8.54
N THR A 181 23.58 27.50 -9.85
CA THR A 181 22.39 27.30 -10.69
C THR A 181 21.85 25.86 -10.61
N THR A 182 20.73 25.62 -11.29
CA THR A 182 20.12 24.30 -11.53
C THR A 182 21.18 23.24 -11.85
N GLY A 183 21.20 22.13 -11.10
CA GLY A 183 22.19 21.05 -11.24
C GLY A 183 23.19 20.94 -10.08
N THR A 184 23.21 21.92 -9.17
CA THR A 184 24.01 21.85 -7.95
C THR A 184 23.49 20.76 -7.02
N LEU A 185 24.32 19.74 -6.73
CA LEU A 185 24.00 18.65 -5.79
C LEU A 185 24.56 18.90 -4.39
N THR A 186 25.43 19.90 -4.21
CA THR A 186 26.12 20.18 -2.94
C THR A 186 25.81 21.58 -2.44
N TYR A 187 25.29 21.66 -1.23
CA TYR A 187 24.95 22.92 -0.56
C TYR A 187 25.85 23.14 0.66
N ALA A 188 26.24 24.39 0.91
CA ALA A 188 27.08 24.76 2.03
C ALA A 188 26.27 25.25 3.23
N THR A 189 26.75 24.92 4.42
CA THR A 189 26.36 25.57 5.68
C THR A 189 27.57 26.27 6.30
N ALA A 190 27.33 27.27 7.14
CA ALA A 190 28.42 27.99 7.78
C ALA A 190 29.18 27.07 8.77
N THR A 191 30.51 27.09 8.72
CA THR A 191 31.38 26.46 9.73
C THR A 191 31.28 27.12 11.09
N THR A 192 30.93 28.41 11.09
CA THR A 192 30.84 29.25 12.29
C THR A 192 29.38 29.50 12.63
N ALA A 193 29.07 29.50 13.94
CA ALA A 193 27.73 29.81 14.43
C ALA A 193 27.26 31.26 14.12
N GLN A 194 28.18 32.13 13.68
CA GLN A 194 27.90 33.52 13.32
C GLN A 194 28.09 33.74 11.80
N PRO A 195 27.18 34.49 11.15
CA PRO A 195 27.32 34.93 9.76
C PRO A 195 28.62 35.71 9.54
N SER A 196 29.23 35.57 8.36
CA SER A 196 30.33 36.42 7.91
C SER A 196 29.84 37.52 6.97
N ASP A 197 30.74 38.42 6.56
CA ASP A 197 30.51 39.42 5.52
C ASP A 197 30.38 38.81 4.10
N THR A 198 30.66 37.51 3.98
CA THR A 198 30.77 36.77 2.72
C THR A 198 29.85 35.56 2.64
N PHE A 199 29.25 35.14 3.76
CA PHE A 199 28.33 34.01 3.83
C PHE A 199 27.40 34.15 5.04
N ASN A 200 26.09 34.24 4.78
CA ASN A 200 25.08 34.32 5.83
C ASN A 200 23.89 33.37 5.63
N ASP A 201 23.88 32.60 4.54
CA ASP A 201 22.93 31.52 4.29
C ASP A 201 22.80 30.57 5.48
N ARG A 202 21.55 30.24 5.80
CA ARG A 202 21.23 29.20 6.78
C ARG A 202 20.39 28.12 6.14
N ILE A 203 20.75 26.88 6.37
CA ILE A 203 20.09 25.74 5.73
C ILE A 203 19.48 24.81 6.77
N ILE A 204 18.40 24.14 6.38
CA ILE A 204 17.93 22.94 7.05
C ILE A 204 17.84 21.80 6.04
N ALA A 205 18.38 20.65 6.44
CA ALA A 205 18.34 19.44 5.66
C ALA A 205 17.08 18.63 5.97
N ILE A 206 16.53 18.00 4.93
CA ILE A 206 15.58 16.90 5.06
C ILE A 206 16.31 15.65 4.61
N THR A 207 16.65 14.78 5.55
CA THR A 207 17.25 13.47 5.29
C THR A 207 16.18 12.44 4.94
N GLU A 208 16.57 11.30 4.36
CA GLU A 208 15.68 10.13 4.23
C GLU A 208 15.09 9.72 5.59
N ALA A 209 15.92 9.81 6.65
CA ALA A 209 15.50 9.44 7.98
C ALA A 209 14.42 10.38 8.55
N ASP A 210 14.55 11.69 8.31
CA ASP A 210 13.52 12.67 8.69
C ASP A 210 12.20 12.41 7.96
N LEU A 211 12.29 12.19 6.65
CA LEU A 211 11.13 12.04 5.78
C LEU A 211 10.37 10.74 6.07
N PHE A 212 11.06 9.60 5.99
CA PHE A 212 10.42 8.30 6.11
C PHE A 212 10.05 7.93 7.54
N ALA A 213 10.60 8.61 8.55
CA ALA A 213 10.09 8.49 9.92
C ALA A 213 8.59 8.83 9.98
N MET A 214 8.14 9.81 9.20
CA MET A 214 6.72 10.19 9.17
C MET A 214 5.93 9.46 8.08
N VAL A 215 6.56 9.12 6.96
CA VAL A 215 5.87 8.47 5.83
C VAL A 215 5.61 6.97 6.06
N GLU A 216 6.54 6.21 6.65
CA GLU A 216 6.37 4.75 6.85
C GLU A 216 5.13 4.38 7.71
N PRO A 217 4.82 5.07 8.83
CA PRO A 217 3.58 4.82 9.56
C PRO A 217 2.32 5.08 8.72
N VAL A 218 2.34 6.11 7.87
CA VAL A 218 1.23 6.42 6.96
C VAL A 218 1.08 5.33 5.91
N VAL A 219 2.18 4.88 5.30
CA VAL A 219 2.17 3.77 4.34
C VAL A 219 1.61 2.50 4.98
N ALA A 220 2.01 2.18 6.22
CA ALA A 220 1.45 1.03 6.94
C ALA A 220 -0.07 1.17 7.16
N SER A 221 -0.55 2.37 7.53
CA SER A 221 -1.98 2.65 7.62
C SER A 221 -2.70 2.51 6.28
N MET A 222 -2.05 2.90 5.17
CA MET A 222 -2.60 2.73 3.82
C MET A 222 -2.64 1.27 3.40
N ILE A 223 -1.63 0.47 3.75
CA ILE A 223 -1.65 -0.99 3.56
C ILE A 223 -2.85 -1.58 4.29
N GLU A 224 -3.08 -1.18 5.54
CA GLU A 224 -4.25 -1.64 6.29
C GLU A 224 -5.57 -1.18 5.67
N ARG A 225 -5.66 0.06 5.18
CA ARG A 225 -6.88 0.61 4.59
C ARG A 225 -7.20 -0.01 3.22
N ASP A 226 -6.19 -0.16 2.37
CA ASP A 226 -6.39 -0.41 0.93
C ASP A 226 -6.12 -1.87 0.53
N LEU A 227 -5.17 -2.57 1.17
CA LEU A 227 -4.81 -3.94 0.78
C LEU A 227 -5.56 -4.99 1.60
N LYS A 228 -5.73 -4.75 2.91
CA LYS A 228 -6.38 -5.71 3.82
C LYS A 228 -7.78 -6.14 3.37
N PRO A 229 -8.68 -5.24 2.89
CA PRO A 229 -10.01 -5.67 2.43
C PRO A 229 -9.96 -6.64 1.26
N ASP A 230 -9.04 -6.44 0.30
CA ASP A 230 -8.88 -7.34 -0.83
C ASP A 230 -8.29 -8.70 -0.40
N LEU A 231 -7.34 -8.70 0.54
CA LEU A 231 -6.80 -9.92 1.15
C LEU A 231 -7.88 -10.69 1.92
N ALA A 232 -8.74 -10.01 2.67
CA ALA A 232 -9.87 -10.61 3.38
C ALA A 232 -10.92 -11.17 2.41
N THR A 233 -11.22 -10.43 1.33
CA THR A 233 -12.11 -10.88 0.26
C THR A 233 -11.55 -12.16 -0.39
N TYR A 234 -10.27 -12.18 -0.74
CA TYR A 234 -9.63 -13.39 -1.24
C TYR A 234 -9.75 -14.55 -0.25
N TYR A 235 -9.42 -14.31 1.01
CA TYR A 235 -9.45 -15.34 2.05
C TYR A 235 -10.82 -16.01 2.19
N THR A 236 -11.89 -15.21 2.21
CA THR A 236 -13.27 -15.72 2.28
C THR A 236 -13.69 -16.44 1.00
N GLN A 237 -13.32 -15.90 -0.16
CA GLN A 237 -13.59 -16.53 -1.46
C GLN A 237 -12.91 -17.89 -1.59
N TRP A 238 -11.71 -18.08 -1.05
CA TRP A 238 -10.89 -19.28 -1.23
C TRP A 238 -10.89 -20.22 -0.02
N SER A 239 -12.04 -20.32 0.67
CA SER A 239 -12.27 -21.24 1.78
C SER A 239 -11.25 -21.09 2.90
N ASN A 240 -11.05 -19.86 3.38
CA ASN A 240 -10.17 -19.53 4.51
C ASN A 240 -8.69 -19.86 4.23
N ARG A 241 -8.27 -19.68 2.97
CA ARG A 241 -6.88 -19.84 2.53
C ARG A 241 -6.32 -18.55 1.96
N PHE A 242 -5.04 -18.33 2.20
CA PHE A 242 -4.26 -17.30 1.53
C PHE A 242 -3.35 -17.92 0.47
N PRO A 243 -2.84 -17.16 -0.53
CA PRO A 243 -1.90 -17.73 -1.50
C PRO A 243 -0.52 -17.95 -0.86
N PHE A 244 0.26 -18.83 -1.48
CA PHE A 244 1.65 -19.06 -1.11
C PHE A 244 2.47 -17.75 -1.23
N PRO A 245 3.32 -17.43 -0.25
CA PRO A 245 4.25 -16.32 -0.36
C PRO A 245 5.15 -16.46 -1.59
N SER A 246 5.52 -15.35 -2.22
CA SER A 246 6.57 -15.34 -3.23
C SER A 246 7.94 -15.44 -2.54
N ARG A 247 8.95 -15.98 -3.24
CA ARG A 247 10.30 -16.13 -2.67
C ARG A 247 10.89 -14.77 -2.25
N PHE A 248 11.66 -14.78 -1.15
CA PHE A 248 12.48 -13.65 -0.71
C PHE A 248 13.91 -13.76 -1.27
N ASP A 249 14.03 -13.91 -2.57
CA ASP A 249 15.28 -14.07 -3.33
C ASP A 249 15.63 -12.75 -4.03
N ASN A 250 15.87 -11.73 -3.20
CA ASN A 250 16.11 -10.33 -3.59
C ASN A 250 14.83 -9.62 -4.08
N PRO A 251 14.19 -8.80 -3.23
CA PRO A 251 12.97 -8.07 -3.60
C PRO A 251 13.21 -7.04 -4.71
N ASP A 252 14.41 -6.49 -4.80
CA ASP A 252 14.72 -5.51 -5.82
C ASP A 252 16.16 -5.59 -6.29
N PRO A 253 16.62 -6.60 -7.05
CA PRO A 253 18.01 -6.65 -7.54
C PRO A 253 18.54 -5.37 -8.19
N GLY A 254 17.65 -4.44 -8.53
CA GLY A 254 17.92 -3.08 -8.93
C GLY A 254 17.71 -2.95 -10.42
N SER A 255 17.11 -1.84 -10.86
CA SER A 255 17.23 -1.38 -12.24
C SER A 255 18.48 -0.53 -12.45
N ASN A 256 19.40 -0.51 -11.48
CA ASN A 256 20.49 0.44 -11.51
C ASN A 256 21.57 -0.05 -12.49
N SER A 257 21.57 0.54 -13.68
CA SER A 257 22.64 0.52 -14.68
C SER A 257 24.01 1.02 -14.16
N TYR A 258 24.10 1.37 -12.88
CA TYR A 258 25.31 1.88 -12.22
C TYR A 258 26.14 0.82 -11.51
N VAL A 259 25.67 -0.44 -11.42
CA VAL A 259 26.48 -1.58 -10.98
C VAL A 259 26.69 -2.51 -12.16
N SER A 260 27.95 -2.90 -12.39
CA SER A 260 28.36 -3.81 -13.44
C SER A 260 28.71 -5.17 -12.83
N PRO A 261 28.11 -6.29 -13.28
CA PRO A 261 27.10 -6.37 -14.33
C PRO A 261 25.73 -5.88 -13.87
N PRO A 262 24.89 -5.32 -14.77
CA PRO A 262 23.53 -4.92 -14.45
C PRO A 262 22.76 -6.14 -13.95
N VAL A 263 22.29 -6.08 -12.72
CA VAL A 263 21.50 -7.15 -12.12
C VAL A 263 20.11 -7.11 -12.76
N THR A 264 19.60 -8.26 -13.21
CA THR A 264 18.27 -8.32 -13.85
C THR A 264 17.20 -7.89 -12.85
N THR A 265 16.46 -6.83 -13.18
CA THR A 265 15.32 -6.36 -12.39
C THR A 265 14.33 -7.48 -12.14
N ARG A 266 13.95 -7.67 -10.88
CA ARG A 266 12.79 -8.50 -10.55
C ARG A 266 11.54 -7.71 -10.92
N THR A 267 10.90 -8.10 -12.01
CA THR A 267 9.64 -7.51 -12.46
C THR A 267 8.49 -7.96 -11.57
N GLN A 268 7.39 -7.19 -11.55
CA GLN A 268 6.15 -7.60 -10.86
C GLN A 268 5.68 -9.00 -11.29
N ALA A 269 5.91 -9.40 -12.55
CA ALA A 269 5.55 -10.73 -13.05
C ALA A 269 6.17 -11.89 -12.25
N GLN A 270 7.36 -11.67 -11.67
CA GLN A 270 8.11 -12.65 -10.89
C GLN A 270 7.69 -12.71 -9.42
N TYR A 271 6.73 -11.86 -8.99
CA TYR A 271 6.11 -11.93 -7.67
C TYR A 271 4.98 -12.98 -7.65
N ILE A 272 5.30 -14.18 -8.13
CA ILE A 272 4.40 -15.34 -8.07
C ILE A 272 4.70 -16.14 -6.80
N GLY A 273 3.66 -16.68 -6.18
CA GLY A 273 3.74 -17.52 -5.00
C GLY A 273 4.51 -18.81 -5.25
N ASP A 274 5.34 -19.19 -4.28
CA ASP A 274 6.13 -20.41 -4.31
C ASP A 274 5.65 -21.38 -3.22
N ILE A 275 5.29 -22.58 -3.65
CA ILE A 275 4.79 -23.66 -2.79
C ILE A 275 5.80 -24.12 -1.73
N THR A 276 7.08 -23.82 -1.91
CA THR A 276 8.17 -24.16 -0.99
C THR A 276 8.40 -23.09 0.07
N GLN A 277 7.80 -21.90 -0.09
CA GLN A 277 8.03 -20.77 0.80
C GLN A 277 7.10 -20.83 2.01
N THR A 278 7.64 -21.26 3.16
CA THR A 278 6.94 -21.26 4.46
C THR A 278 7.88 -20.72 5.55
N PRO A 279 7.42 -19.86 6.48
CA PRO A 279 6.06 -19.31 6.64
C PRO A 279 5.76 -18.07 5.80
N GLY A 280 6.77 -17.48 5.18
CA GLY A 280 6.66 -16.13 4.64
C GLY A 280 7.75 -15.78 3.64
N GLY A 281 7.48 -14.74 2.87
CA GLY A 281 8.30 -14.24 1.79
C GLY A 281 7.76 -12.89 1.34
N LEU A 282 7.75 -12.63 0.03
CA LEU A 282 7.13 -11.43 -0.53
C LEU A 282 5.66 -11.67 -0.84
N LEU A 283 4.87 -10.59 -0.89
CA LEU A 283 3.45 -10.68 -1.28
C LEU A 283 3.33 -11.11 -2.76
N PRO A 284 2.54 -12.13 -3.12
CA PRO A 284 2.50 -12.67 -4.48
C PRO A 284 1.61 -11.82 -5.44
N VAL A 285 2.02 -10.58 -5.69
CA VAL A 285 1.26 -9.56 -6.45
C VAL A 285 1.53 -9.55 -7.96
N THR A 286 1.76 -10.71 -8.57
CA THR A 286 1.95 -10.81 -10.03
C THR A 286 0.66 -10.50 -10.81
N ALA A 287 0.76 -9.60 -11.80
CA ALA A 287 -0.32 -9.28 -12.74
C ALA A 287 -0.27 -10.10 -14.04
N SER A 288 0.78 -10.92 -14.22
CA SER A 288 1.07 -11.61 -15.49
C SER A 288 0.57 -13.05 -15.54
N VAL A 289 -0.30 -13.43 -14.60
CA VAL A 289 -0.87 -14.77 -14.50
C VAL A 289 -2.31 -14.78 -15.01
N THR A 290 -2.68 -15.89 -15.66
CA THR A 290 -4.05 -16.18 -16.06
C THR A 290 -4.58 -17.39 -15.30
N TYR A 291 -5.90 -17.54 -15.29
CA TYR A 291 -6.61 -18.58 -14.56
C TYR A 291 -7.48 -19.42 -15.51
N PRO A 292 -6.89 -20.08 -16.52
CA PRO A 292 -7.68 -20.83 -17.49
C PRO A 292 -8.43 -21.97 -16.81
N TRP A 293 -9.68 -22.15 -17.21
CA TRP A 293 -10.48 -23.30 -16.82
C TRP A 293 -9.92 -24.59 -17.42
N THR A 294 -9.88 -25.65 -16.62
CA THR A 294 -9.48 -26.97 -17.13
C THR A 294 -10.67 -27.62 -17.84
N GLY A 295 -10.58 -27.79 -19.17
CA GLY A 295 -11.63 -28.44 -19.97
C GLY A 295 -11.97 -29.84 -19.45
N GLY A 296 -13.26 -30.22 -19.48
CA GLY A 296 -13.73 -31.52 -18.99
C GLY A 296 -13.68 -31.71 -17.47
N SER A 297 -13.11 -30.76 -16.71
CA SER A 297 -13.15 -30.80 -15.24
C SER A 297 -14.51 -30.27 -14.77
N GLY A 298 -15.31 -31.14 -14.16
CA GLY A 298 -16.69 -30.81 -13.86
C GLY A 298 -17.36 -31.83 -12.98
N VAL A 299 -17.72 -31.42 -11.76
CA VAL A 299 -18.46 -32.26 -10.82
C VAL A 299 -19.74 -31.55 -10.46
N VAL A 300 -20.87 -32.25 -10.57
CA VAL A 300 -22.19 -31.76 -10.18
C VAL A 300 -22.73 -32.66 -9.10
N THR A 301 -23.18 -32.09 -7.99
CA THR A 301 -23.69 -32.85 -6.84
C THR A 301 -25.02 -32.27 -6.38
N LEU A 302 -26.01 -33.12 -6.11
CA LEU A 302 -27.23 -32.69 -5.42
C LEU A 302 -26.91 -32.48 -3.94
N THR A 303 -27.32 -31.33 -3.41
CA THR A 303 -27.04 -30.92 -2.02
C THR A 303 -28.31 -30.76 -1.19
N GLY A 304 -29.49 -30.80 -1.82
CA GLY A 304 -30.76 -30.70 -1.10
C GLY A 304 -31.97 -30.67 -2.03
N GLY A 305 -33.15 -30.50 -1.42
CA GLY A 305 -34.43 -30.58 -2.12
C GLY A 305 -34.82 -32.02 -2.47
N THR A 306 -35.82 -32.17 -3.33
CA THR A 306 -36.31 -33.48 -3.81
C THR A 306 -35.98 -33.65 -5.29
N ALA A 307 -35.09 -34.58 -5.61
CA ALA A 307 -34.72 -35.00 -6.96
C ALA A 307 -34.16 -36.44 -6.93
N GLY A 308 -34.15 -37.12 -8.07
CA GLY A 308 -33.71 -38.51 -8.20
C GLY A 308 -32.20 -38.67 -8.40
N GLY A 309 -31.57 -37.76 -9.14
CA GLY A 309 -30.14 -37.83 -9.44
C GLY A 309 -29.68 -36.75 -10.41
N ILE A 310 -28.38 -36.77 -10.69
CA ILE A 310 -27.75 -35.99 -11.75
C ILE A 310 -27.27 -36.94 -12.84
N SER A 311 -27.53 -36.58 -14.10
CA SER A 311 -27.06 -37.32 -15.26
C SER A 311 -26.55 -36.37 -16.36
N GLY A 312 -25.86 -36.93 -17.36
CA GLY A 312 -25.45 -36.15 -18.55
C GLY A 312 -24.47 -35.01 -18.31
N VAL A 313 -23.66 -35.06 -17.25
CA VAL A 313 -22.69 -34.00 -16.92
C VAL A 313 -21.66 -33.84 -18.05
N SER A 314 -21.61 -32.64 -18.63
CA SER A 314 -20.65 -32.27 -19.67
C SER A 314 -20.23 -30.83 -19.47
N CYS A 315 -18.95 -30.61 -19.21
CA CYS A 315 -18.42 -29.29 -18.95
C CYS A 315 -17.23 -28.95 -19.84
N SER A 316 -17.13 -27.69 -20.25
CA SER A 316 -16.10 -27.19 -21.15
C SER A 316 -15.72 -25.75 -20.84
N ALA A 317 -14.44 -25.44 -21.07
CA ALA A 317 -13.97 -24.08 -21.15
C ALA A 317 -14.39 -23.49 -22.51
N ILE A 318 -14.71 -22.20 -22.51
CA ILE A 318 -15.07 -21.43 -23.70
C ILE A 318 -14.16 -20.22 -23.74
N SER A 319 -13.51 -20.01 -24.88
CA SER A 319 -12.55 -18.92 -25.07
C SER A 319 -13.05 -17.74 -25.92
N TRP A 320 -14.29 -17.79 -26.41
CA TRP A 320 -14.86 -16.72 -27.24
C TRP A 320 -16.39 -16.64 -27.11
N PRO A 321 -17.02 -15.44 -27.05
CA PRO A 321 -16.41 -14.10 -27.09
C PRO A 321 -15.86 -13.59 -25.75
N LEU A 322 -16.09 -14.33 -24.65
CA LEU A 322 -15.51 -14.06 -23.33
C LEU A 322 -15.14 -15.40 -22.70
N ASP A 323 -13.94 -15.47 -22.11
CA ASP A 323 -13.49 -16.63 -21.34
C ASP A 323 -14.54 -16.99 -20.28
N ALA A 324 -14.94 -18.25 -20.25
CA ALA A 324 -15.94 -18.75 -19.32
C ALA A 324 -15.87 -20.27 -19.22
N TRP A 325 -16.52 -20.80 -18.20
CA TRP A 325 -16.71 -22.23 -18.06
C TRP A 325 -18.19 -22.57 -18.02
N ASN A 326 -18.56 -23.52 -18.86
CA ASN A 326 -19.92 -24.03 -18.92
C ASN A 326 -19.95 -25.46 -18.40
N CYS A 327 -20.98 -25.77 -17.65
CA CYS A 327 -21.33 -27.15 -17.37
C CYS A 327 -22.82 -27.39 -17.61
N SER A 328 -23.12 -28.37 -18.45
CA SER A 328 -24.49 -28.83 -18.73
C SER A 328 -24.73 -30.17 -18.06
N PHE A 329 -25.90 -30.37 -17.48
CA PHE A 329 -26.32 -31.62 -16.84
C PHE A 329 -27.84 -31.68 -16.74
N ASP A 330 -28.37 -32.87 -16.52
CA ASP A 330 -29.79 -33.09 -16.25
C ASP A 330 -30.01 -33.38 -14.77
N ILE A 331 -31.04 -32.75 -14.19
CA ILE A 331 -31.59 -33.17 -12.90
C ILE A 331 -32.76 -34.09 -13.18
N ASP A 332 -32.70 -35.32 -12.68
CA ASP A 332 -33.76 -36.31 -12.86
C ASP A 332 -34.80 -36.19 -11.74
N ALA A 333 -36.07 -36.40 -12.08
CA ALA A 333 -37.14 -36.49 -11.07
C ALA A 333 -36.93 -37.71 -10.16
N ILE A 334 -37.28 -37.58 -8.87
CA ILE A 334 -37.28 -38.75 -7.99
C ILE A 334 -38.38 -39.72 -8.41
N ASN A 335 -38.14 -41.03 -8.31
CA ASN A 335 -39.13 -42.08 -8.58
C ASN A 335 -39.51 -42.76 -7.28
N LEU A 336 -40.73 -42.54 -6.80
CA LEU A 336 -41.20 -43.12 -5.53
C LEU A 336 -41.84 -44.51 -5.68
N GLY A 337 -41.71 -45.13 -6.86
CA GLY A 337 -42.21 -46.47 -7.13
C GLY A 337 -43.73 -46.54 -7.33
N GLY A 338 -44.25 -47.77 -7.49
CA GLY A 338 -45.66 -47.99 -7.81
C GLY A 338 -46.63 -47.88 -6.63
N ASN A 339 -46.14 -47.91 -5.38
CA ASN A 339 -46.99 -47.87 -4.20
C ASN A 339 -47.35 -46.43 -3.83
N LYS A 340 -48.63 -46.06 -4.02
CA LYS A 340 -49.14 -44.72 -3.73
C LYS A 340 -48.93 -44.26 -2.28
N ALA A 341 -48.89 -45.18 -1.33
CA ALA A 341 -48.64 -44.86 0.08
C ALA A 341 -47.26 -44.21 0.31
N ASN A 342 -46.31 -44.44 -0.61
CA ASN A 342 -44.95 -43.94 -0.50
C ASN A 342 -44.74 -42.62 -1.26
N TRP A 343 -45.77 -42.07 -1.90
CA TRP A 343 -45.63 -40.89 -2.78
C TRP A 343 -45.42 -39.58 -2.02
N GLY A 344 -45.57 -39.58 -0.69
CA GLY A 344 -45.13 -38.53 0.24
C GLY A 344 -45.08 -37.11 -0.34
N PRO A 345 -43.89 -36.52 -0.53
CA PRO A 345 -43.71 -35.12 -0.94
C PRO A 345 -44.18 -34.83 -2.38
N CYS A 346 -44.43 -35.86 -3.21
CA CYS A 346 -44.81 -35.71 -4.62
C CYS A 346 -46.31 -35.47 -4.86
N ASN A 347 -47.05 -34.97 -3.86
CA ASN A 347 -48.45 -34.55 -3.96
C ASN A 347 -49.34 -35.52 -4.78
N GLY A 348 -49.28 -36.81 -4.43
CA GLY A 348 -50.08 -37.85 -5.10
C GLY A 348 -49.60 -38.27 -6.50
N ASN A 349 -48.35 -37.97 -6.88
CA ASN A 349 -47.73 -38.42 -8.12
C ASN A 349 -46.51 -39.32 -7.87
N ARG A 350 -46.20 -40.18 -8.85
CA ARG A 350 -45.07 -41.13 -8.79
C ARG A 350 -43.71 -40.44 -8.92
N TYR A 351 -43.63 -39.38 -9.74
CA TYR A 351 -42.40 -38.64 -10.00
C TYR A 351 -42.56 -37.19 -9.57
N CYS A 352 -41.54 -36.65 -8.90
CA CYS A 352 -41.49 -35.21 -8.67
C CYS A 352 -40.08 -34.62 -8.57
N MET A 353 -40.03 -33.30 -8.68
CA MET A 353 -38.85 -32.50 -8.45
C MET A 353 -39.25 -31.22 -7.71
N ILE A 354 -38.71 -31.01 -6.51
CA ILE A 354 -39.11 -29.92 -5.62
C ILE A 354 -37.85 -29.23 -5.13
N ALA A 355 -37.67 -27.97 -5.55
CA ALA A 355 -36.58 -27.09 -5.12
C ALA A 355 -35.19 -27.78 -5.03
N PRO A 356 -34.73 -28.51 -6.08
CA PRO A 356 -33.46 -29.21 -5.99
C PRO A 356 -32.33 -28.19 -5.83
N SER A 357 -31.48 -28.44 -4.85
CA SER A 357 -30.25 -27.69 -4.63
C SER A 357 -29.07 -28.49 -5.14
N PHE A 358 -28.13 -27.83 -5.80
CA PHE A 358 -26.95 -28.49 -6.34
C PHE A 358 -25.71 -27.60 -6.21
N THR A 359 -24.56 -28.25 -6.29
CA THR A 359 -23.26 -27.62 -6.54
C THR A 359 -22.76 -28.02 -7.91
N VAL A 360 -22.02 -27.13 -8.54
CA VAL A 360 -21.26 -27.41 -9.76
C VAL A 360 -19.86 -26.84 -9.62
N SER A 361 -18.86 -27.70 -9.79
CA SER A 361 -17.46 -27.38 -9.51
C SER A 361 -16.59 -27.60 -10.75
N GLY A 362 -15.78 -26.60 -11.09
CA GLY A 362 -14.80 -26.64 -12.18
C GLY A 362 -13.39 -26.34 -11.68
N ARG A 363 -12.37 -26.97 -12.26
CA ARG A 363 -10.98 -26.68 -11.92
C ARG A 363 -10.46 -25.48 -12.69
N VAL A 364 -9.66 -24.68 -12.01
CA VAL A 364 -8.97 -23.50 -12.53
C VAL A 364 -7.47 -23.79 -12.44
N GLY A 365 -6.68 -23.27 -13.38
CA GLY A 365 -5.25 -23.57 -13.49
C GLY A 365 -4.42 -23.42 -12.20
N ALA A 366 -3.17 -23.86 -12.27
CA ALA A 366 -2.26 -23.99 -11.10
C ALA A 366 -1.81 -22.67 -10.43
N ASN A 367 -2.32 -21.52 -10.90
CA ASN A 367 -1.92 -20.19 -10.41
C ASN A 367 -2.82 -19.65 -9.30
N ALA A 368 -3.97 -20.28 -9.02
CA ALA A 368 -4.95 -19.75 -8.10
C ALA A 368 -4.42 -19.58 -6.66
N GLY A 369 -3.63 -20.54 -6.19
CA GLY A 369 -2.95 -20.47 -4.88
C GLY A 369 -1.58 -19.78 -4.92
N LYS A 370 -1.15 -19.28 -6.08
CA LYS A 370 0.16 -18.62 -6.27
C LYS A 370 0.04 -17.12 -6.55
N SER A 371 -1.17 -16.57 -6.49
CA SER A 371 -1.48 -15.18 -6.78
C SER A 371 -2.86 -14.85 -6.19
N PHE A 372 -3.47 -13.73 -6.59
CA PHE A 372 -4.78 -13.30 -6.11
C PHE A 372 -5.84 -13.32 -7.23
N PRO A 373 -6.39 -14.48 -7.62
CA PRO A 373 -7.61 -14.53 -8.44
C PRO A 373 -8.82 -13.97 -7.71
N LYS A 374 -9.57 -13.11 -8.39
CA LYS A 374 -10.89 -12.63 -7.98
C LYS A 374 -11.96 -13.53 -8.58
N LEU A 375 -12.77 -14.17 -7.72
CA LEU A 375 -13.94 -14.91 -8.18
C LEU A 375 -15.05 -13.94 -8.64
N PRO A 376 -15.83 -14.30 -9.68
CA PRO A 376 -17.01 -13.54 -10.05
C PRO A 376 -18.04 -13.58 -8.92
N ASN A 377 -18.93 -12.59 -8.88
CA ASN A 377 -20.05 -12.58 -7.98
C ASN A 377 -21.05 -13.69 -8.35
N ALA A 378 -21.75 -14.24 -7.35
CA ALA A 378 -22.77 -15.25 -7.60
C ALA A 378 -23.88 -14.75 -8.55
N SER A 379 -24.13 -13.44 -8.59
CA SER A 379 -25.08 -12.80 -9.50
C SER A 379 -24.67 -12.90 -10.98
N GLU A 380 -23.38 -12.95 -11.28
CA GLU A 380 -22.81 -12.96 -12.63
C GLU A 380 -22.80 -14.35 -13.28
N VAL A 381 -22.95 -15.42 -12.47
CA VAL A 381 -23.19 -16.77 -12.98
C VAL A 381 -24.53 -16.78 -13.72
N THR A 382 -24.65 -17.51 -14.83
CA THR A 382 -25.97 -17.71 -15.47
C THR A 382 -26.35 -19.17 -15.46
N VAL A 383 -27.64 -19.45 -15.27
CA VAL A 383 -28.20 -20.81 -15.32
C VAL A 383 -29.34 -20.81 -16.32
N THR A 384 -29.23 -21.62 -17.37
CA THR A 384 -30.20 -21.69 -18.47
C THR A 384 -30.58 -23.13 -18.77
N SER A 385 -31.57 -23.35 -19.64
CA SER A 385 -31.74 -24.65 -20.30
C SER A 385 -30.65 -24.90 -21.35
N SER A 386 -30.59 -26.12 -21.92
CA SER A 386 -29.70 -26.42 -23.04
C SER A 386 -29.89 -25.45 -24.22
N GLY A 387 -28.82 -25.27 -25.02
CA GLY A 387 -28.85 -24.44 -26.23
C GLY A 387 -28.91 -22.91 -26.03
N GLY A 388 -28.69 -22.40 -24.80
CA GLY A 388 -28.86 -20.97 -24.53
C GLY A 388 -30.33 -20.55 -24.40
N GLY A 389 -31.20 -21.49 -24.05
CA GLY A 389 -32.64 -21.26 -23.89
C GLY A 389 -33.00 -20.47 -22.62
N SER A 390 -34.21 -20.67 -22.12
CA SER A 390 -34.78 -19.87 -21.02
C SER A 390 -33.91 -19.89 -19.76
N THR A 391 -33.83 -18.74 -19.09
CA THR A 391 -33.18 -18.60 -17.78
C THR A 391 -33.87 -19.52 -16.77
N ARG A 392 -33.09 -20.16 -15.91
CA ARG A 392 -33.53 -20.94 -14.76
C ARG A 392 -33.40 -20.05 -13.53
N ASN A 393 -34.51 -19.77 -12.86
CA ASN A 393 -34.46 -18.99 -11.63
C ASN A 393 -33.80 -19.80 -10.50
N MET A 394 -32.77 -19.20 -9.91
CA MET A 394 -32.00 -19.77 -8.82
C MET A 394 -32.11 -18.87 -7.59
N ILE A 395 -32.36 -19.46 -6.43
CA ILE A 395 -32.29 -18.82 -5.12
C ILE A 395 -31.10 -19.39 -4.34
N ALA A 396 -30.77 -18.78 -3.19
CA ALA A 396 -29.65 -19.18 -2.33
C ALA A 396 -28.33 -19.36 -3.10
N ARG A 397 -28.04 -18.41 -4.00
CA ARG A 397 -26.89 -18.45 -4.89
C ARG A 397 -25.62 -18.15 -4.11
N ALA A 398 -24.59 -18.99 -4.25
CA ALA A 398 -23.27 -18.72 -3.71
C ALA A 398 -22.18 -19.24 -4.65
N ILE A 399 -20.99 -18.63 -4.55
CA ILE A 399 -19.80 -19.05 -5.27
C ILE A 399 -18.60 -19.02 -4.31
N SER A 400 -17.78 -20.06 -4.38
CA SER A 400 -16.61 -20.23 -3.51
C SER A 400 -15.51 -20.98 -4.25
N GLY A 401 -14.28 -20.81 -3.79
CA GLY A 401 -13.09 -21.48 -4.27
C GLY A 401 -12.46 -22.35 -3.18
N THR A 402 -11.81 -23.44 -3.59
CA THR A 402 -10.91 -24.23 -2.76
C THR A 402 -9.56 -24.35 -3.45
N LEU A 403 -8.48 -24.45 -2.70
CA LEU A 403 -7.14 -24.63 -3.23
C LEU A 403 -6.61 -26.01 -2.86
N SER A 404 -5.88 -26.64 -3.77
CA SER A 404 -5.11 -27.85 -3.48
C SER A 404 -3.72 -27.51 -2.93
N ALA A 405 -3.00 -28.51 -2.42
CA ALA A 405 -1.62 -28.36 -1.99
C ALA A 405 -0.66 -27.86 -3.09
N ALA A 406 -0.98 -28.11 -4.37
CA ALA A 406 -0.21 -27.58 -5.50
C ALA A 406 -0.61 -26.15 -5.90
N GLY A 407 -1.55 -25.52 -5.18
CA GLY A 407 -2.11 -24.22 -5.52
C GLY A 407 -3.11 -24.24 -6.67
N VAL A 408 -3.64 -25.42 -7.05
CA VAL A 408 -4.67 -25.55 -8.09
C VAL A 408 -6.02 -25.16 -7.50
N GLY A 409 -6.74 -24.26 -8.18
CA GLY A 409 -8.06 -23.79 -7.76
C GLY A 409 -9.17 -24.72 -8.21
N THR A 410 -10.22 -24.86 -7.40
CA THR A 410 -11.51 -25.40 -7.81
C THR A 410 -12.58 -24.41 -7.40
N VAL A 411 -13.39 -23.96 -8.36
CA VAL A 411 -14.47 -22.99 -8.12
C VAL A 411 -15.79 -23.72 -8.17
N THR A 412 -16.62 -23.48 -7.17
CA THR A 412 -17.91 -24.12 -6.95
C THR A 412 -19.00 -23.07 -6.92
N PHE A 413 -19.96 -23.19 -7.83
CA PHE A 413 -21.24 -22.49 -7.72
C PHE A 413 -22.24 -23.39 -7.01
N SER A 414 -23.08 -22.81 -6.17
CA SER A 414 -24.21 -23.48 -5.54
C SER A 414 -25.48 -22.64 -5.69
N GLY A 415 -26.62 -23.33 -5.75
CA GLY A 415 -27.91 -22.68 -5.74
C GLY A 415 -29.06 -23.68 -5.69
N THR A 416 -30.23 -23.17 -5.34
CA THR A 416 -31.49 -23.91 -5.32
C THR A 416 -32.33 -23.48 -6.50
N TYR A 417 -32.72 -24.43 -7.34
CA TYR A 417 -33.60 -24.16 -8.47
C TYR A 417 -35.04 -23.99 -7.96
N SER A 418 -35.58 -22.78 -8.09
CA SER A 418 -36.91 -22.43 -7.58
C SER A 418 -38.03 -22.63 -8.60
N GLY A 419 -37.71 -23.03 -9.83
CA GLY A 419 -38.64 -22.98 -10.96
C GLY A 419 -38.84 -21.55 -11.50
N ASN A 420 -39.34 -21.43 -12.73
CA ASN A 420 -39.62 -20.15 -13.41
C ASN A 420 -41.00 -19.57 -13.04
N GLY A 421 -41.28 -19.41 -11.75
CA GLY A 421 -42.55 -18.86 -11.26
C GLY A 421 -43.77 -19.71 -11.64
N ALA A 422 -44.94 -19.10 -11.85
CA ALA A 422 -46.19 -19.80 -12.20
C ALA A 422 -46.09 -20.67 -13.47
N ASN A 423 -45.13 -20.39 -14.35
CA ASN A 423 -44.96 -21.07 -15.64
C ASN A 423 -44.09 -22.33 -15.54
N ASP A 424 -43.44 -22.58 -14.40
CA ASP A 424 -42.60 -23.75 -14.20
C ASP A 424 -42.52 -24.16 -12.72
N PRO A 425 -43.67 -24.55 -12.11
CA PRO A 425 -43.80 -24.88 -10.68
C PRO A 425 -43.11 -26.20 -10.31
N PRO A 426 -43.06 -26.57 -9.00
CA PRO A 426 -42.72 -27.92 -8.57
C PRO A 426 -43.45 -28.93 -9.44
N ARG A 427 -42.69 -29.77 -10.15
CA ARG A 427 -43.26 -30.62 -11.18
C ARG A 427 -43.58 -31.97 -10.56
N TYR A 428 -44.85 -32.31 -10.63
CA TYR A 428 -45.39 -33.62 -10.27
C TYR A 428 -45.84 -34.30 -11.56
N SER A 429 -45.50 -35.57 -11.74
CA SER A 429 -45.82 -36.28 -12.97
C SER A 429 -46.07 -37.76 -12.71
N SER A 430 -46.95 -38.36 -13.50
CA SER A 430 -47.15 -39.80 -13.56
C SER A 430 -46.04 -40.51 -14.34
N SER A 431 -45.30 -39.78 -15.19
CA SER A 431 -44.16 -40.26 -15.98
C SER A 431 -42.83 -39.62 -15.56
N SER A 432 -41.73 -40.33 -15.82
CA SER A 432 -40.38 -39.81 -15.57
C SER A 432 -40.12 -38.55 -16.40
N PHE A 433 -39.32 -37.63 -15.84
CA PHE A 433 -38.85 -36.43 -16.52
C PHE A 433 -37.51 -35.98 -15.97
N SER A 434 -36.79 -35.19 -16.76
CA SER A 434 -35.55 -34.53 -16.36
C SER A 434 -35.61 -33.03 -16.67
N ARG A 435 -34.70 -32.27 -16.07
CA ARG A 435 -34.50 -30.85 -16.39
C ARG A 435 -33.05 -30.57 -16.68
N THR A 436 -32.80 -30.15 -17.92
CA THR A 436 -31.48 -29.70 -18.31
C THR A 436 -31.14 -28.36 -17.69
N MET A 437 -29.98 -28.31 -17.06
CA MET A 437 -29.34 -27.13 -16.50
C MET A 437 -28.05 -26.88 -17.28
N ARG A 438 -27.77 -25.63 -17.59
CA ARG A 438 -26.50 -25.16 -18.10
C ARG A 438 -26.02 -24.01 -17.24
N VAL A 439 -24.99 -24.26 -16.44
CA VAL A 439 -24.37 -23.25 -15.58
C VAL A 439 -23.18 -22.66 -16.32
N ARG A 440 -23.16 -21.33 -16.48
CA ARG A 440 -22.03 -20.55 -16.99
C ARG A 440 -21.41 -19.76 -15.86
N ILE A 441 -20.16 -20.06 -15.53
CA ILE A 441 -19.34 -19.25 -14.64
C ILE A 441 -18.45 -18.35 -15.52
N PRO A 442 -18.45 -17.02 -15.32
CA PRO A 442 -17.56 -16.10 -16.01
C PRO A 442 -16.08 -16.39 -15.78
N ASP A 443 -15.21 -15.68 -16.50
CA ASP A 443 -13.77 -15.74 -16.28
C ASP A 443 -13.37 -15.33 -14.86
N ILE A 444 -12.23 -15.84 -14.43
CA ILE A 444 -11.60 -15.50 -13.16
C ILE A 444 -10.50 -14.49 -13.46
N LEU A 445 -10.60 -13.31 -12.84
CA LEU A 445 -9.74 -12.18 -13.16
C LEU A 445 -8.61 -12.04 -12.13
N VAL A 446 -7.55 -11.34 -12.53
CA VAL A 446 -6.53 -10.87 -11.57
C VAL A 446 -7.14 -9.86 -10.60
N SER A 447 -6.74 -9.91 -9.33
CA SER A 447 -7.20 -8.99 -8.30
C SER A 447 -6.76 -7.55 -8.58
N PRO A 448 -7.59 -6.54 -8.23
CA PRO A 448 -7.17 -5.13 -8.22
C PRO A 448 -5.89 -4.85 -7.41
N LEU A 449 -5.56 -5.71 -6.43
CA LEU A 449 -4.30 -5.67 -5.67
C LEU A 449 -3.05 -5.63 -6.55
N THR A 450 -3.11 -6.20 -7.75
CA THR A 450 -1.96 -6.28 -8.67
C THR A 450 -1.96 -5.15 -9.70
N SER A 451 -2.87 -4.17 -9.58
CA SER A 451 -2.99 -3.06 -10.54
C SER A 451 -1.75 -2.18 -10.53
N SER A 452 -1.14 -1.98 -11.70
CA SER A 452 0.03 -1.10 -11.88
C SER A 452 -0.26 0.38 -11.60
N THR A 453 -1.54 0.77 -11.60
CA THR A 453 -1.98 2.14 -11.29
C THR A 453 -2.25 2.35 -9.79
N SER A 454 -2.24 1.29 -8.98
CA SER A 454 -2.36 1.43 -7.53
C SER A 454 -1.11 2.08 -6.95
N TRP A 455 -1.25 2.91 -5.91
CA TRP A 455 -0.11 3.57 -5.26
C TRP A 455 0.93 2.56 -4.75
N PHE A 456 0.48 1.38 -4.32
CA PHE A 456 1.32 0.33 -3.74
C PHE A 456 2.23 -0.31 -4.78
N ILE A 457 1.70 -0.58 -5.99
CA ILE A 457 2.48 -1.13 -7.10
C ILE A 457 3.28 -0.03 -7.80
N ALA A 458 2.67 1.13 -8.09
CA ALA A 458 3.31 2.22 -8.81
C ALA A 458 4.54 2.79 -8.09
N ASN A 459 4.52 2.85 -6.76
CA ASN A 459 5.66 3.28 -5.94
C ASN A 459 6.52 2.12 -5.43
N GLU A 460 6.24 0.91 -5.91
CA GLU A 460 7.00 -0.29 -5.62
C GLU A 460 7.11 -0.67 -4.13
N TRP A 461 6.15 -0.27 -3.30
CA TRP A 461 6.08 -0.64 -1.88
C TRP A 461 5.93 -2.15 -1.65
N TYR A 462 5.44 -2.88 -2.65
CA TYR A 462 5.40 -4.35 -2.64
C TYR A 462 6.79 -5.00 -2.53
N ARG A 463 7.85 -4.30 -2.93
CA ARG A 463 9.25 -4.76 -2.78
C ARG A 463 9.73 -4.69 -1.32
N LEU A 464 9.10 -3.85 -0.51
CA LEU A 464 9.43 -3.63 0.91
C LEU A 464 8.42 -4.28 1.85
N THR A 465 7.47 -5.04 1.33
CA THR A 465 6.40 -5.65 2.13
C THR A 465 6.62 -7.16 2.22
N TYR A 466 7.10 -7.61 3.37
CA TYR A 466 7.15 -9.02 3.72
C TYR A 466 5.74 -9.52 4.06
N TYR A 467 5.46 -10.76 3.71
CA TYR A 467 4.17 -11.40 3.84
C TYR A 467 4.36 -12.78 4.46
N ALA A 468 3.66 -13.03 5.57
CA ALA A 468 3.70 -14.31 6.26
C ALA A 468 2.28 -14.82 6.51
N VAL A 469 2.13 -16.13 6.44
CA VAL A 469 0.87 -16.85 6.63
C VAL A 469 1.08 -17.98 7.62
N SER A 470 0.11 -18.18 8.50
CA SER A 470 0.05 -19.37 9.33
C SER A 470 -0.05 -20.63 8.46
N PRO A 471 0.74 -21.70 8.71
CA PRO A 471 0.73 -22.90 7.88
C PRO A 471 -0.66 -23.51 7.65
N GLY A 472 -1.52 -23.51 8.67
CA GLY A 472 -2.89 -23.99 8.56
C GLY A 472 -3.77 -23.20 7.57
N HIS A 473 -3.40 -21.98 7.19
CA HIS A 473 -4.13 -21.14 6.24
C HIS A 473 -3.46 -21.04 4.85
N LEU A 474 -2.36 -21.77 4.61
CA LEU A 474 -1.82 -21.95 3.27
C LEU A 474 -2.66 -22.95 2.46
N PRO A 475 -2.54 -23.00 1.12
CA PRO A 475 -3.34 -23.88 0.26
C PRO A 475 -3.32 -25.37 0.62
N ASP A 476 -2.25 -25.86 1.26
CA ASP A 476 -2.09 -27.23 1.78
C ASP A 476 -2.52 -27.40 3.25
N GLY A 477 -2.90 -26.31 3.92
CA GLY A 477 -3.27 -26.28 5.33
C GLY A 477 -4.69 -26.75 5.64
N SER A 478 -5.03 -26.86 6.93
CA SER A 478 -6.31 -27.35 7.44
C SER A 478 -7.46 -26.31 7.42
N GLY A 479 -7.13 -25.03 7.26
CA GLY A 479 -8.04 -23.89 7.37
C GLY A 479 -8.23 -23.37 8.78
N THR A 480 -7.42 -23.84 9.72
CA THR A 480 -7.45 -23.47 11.14
C THR A 480 -6.02 -23.30 11.65
N CYS A 481 -5.85 -22.58 12.76
CA CYS A 481 -4.56 -22.51 13.44
C CYS A 481 -4.11 -23.90 13.93
N THR A 482 -3.08 -24.47 13.30
CA THR A 482 -2.49 -25.76 13.65
C THR A 482 -1.13 -25.57 14.30
N ALA A 483 -0.97 -26.01 15.56
CA ALA A 483 0.32 -26.00 16.24
C ALA A 483 1.28 -27.01 15.60
N LEU A 484 2.48 -26.57 15.23
CA LEU A 484 3.61 -27.45 14.93
C LEU A 484 4.46 -27.61 16.20
N PRO A 485 5.22 -28.71 16.34
CA PRO A 485 6.10 -28.91 17.50
C PRO A 485 7.05 -27.71 17.68
N GLY A 486 6.95 -27.03 18.82
CA GLY A 486 7.78 -25.86 19.14
C GLY A 486 7.33 -24.53 18.53
N THR A 487 6.15 -24.46 17.90
CA THR A 487 5.57 -23.20 17.38
C THR A 487 4.18 -22.94 17.94
N PRO A 488 3.72 -21.68 17.97
CA PRO A 488 2.32 -21.37 18.23
C PRO A 488 1.41 -21.93 17.12
N SER A 489 0.10 -22.03 17.40
CA SER A 489 -0.90 -22.55 16.46
C SER A 489 -1.13 -21.66 15.24
N CYS A 490 -0.91 -20.36 15.40
CA CYS A 490 -0.92 -19.35 14.34
C CYS A 490 0.26 -18.40 14.52
N LEU A 491 0.45 -17.47 13.58
CA LEU A 491 1.51 -16.46 13.72
C LEU A 491 1.29 -15.68 15.02
N THR A 492 2.39 -15.43 15.71
CA THR A 492 2.39 -14.58 16.90
C THR A 492 2.93 -13.22 16.55
N VAL A 493 2.22 -12.17 16.93
CA VAL A 493 2.71 -10.79 16.88
C VAL A 493 2.72 -10.23 18.29
N ASN A 494 3.91 -10.15 18.87
CA ASN A 494 4.12 -9.55 20.18
C ASN A 494 3.90 -8.03 20.13
N LYS A 495 3.52 -7.43 21.26
CA LYS A 495 3.40 -5.97 21.44
C LYS A 495 2.43 -5.29 20.45
N MET A 496 1.41 -6.02 20.01
CA MET A 496 0.31 -5.44 19.24
C MET A 496 -0.54 -4.49 20.09
N PRO A 497 -1.10 -3.42 19.49
CA PRO A 497 -2.11 -2.61 20.15
C PRO A 497 -3.29 -3.47 20.61
N SER A 498 -3.88 -3.13 21.76
CA SER A 498 -4.99 -3.86 22.38
C SER A 498 -6.22 -4.01 21.48
N TYR A 499 -6.39 -3.14 20.48
CA TYR A 499 -7.44 -3.21 19.47
C TYR A 499 -7.39 -4.49 18.61
N TYR A 500 -6.21 -5.09 18.38
CA TYR A 500 -6.06 -6.24 17.47
C TYR A 500 -6.42 -7.61 18.08
N ALA A 501 -7.20 -7.61 19.16
CA ALA A 501 -7.67 -8.77 19.91
C ALA A 501 -6.55 -9.72 20.39
N SER A 502 -6.41 -9.80 21.71
CA SER A 502 -5.61 -10.80 22.42
C SER A 502 -6.25 -12.19 22.25
N PRO A 503 -5.46 -13.28 22.19
CA PRO A 503 -4.02 -13.37 22.43
C PRO A 503 -3.25 -13.20 21.12
N GLY A 504 -2.15 -12.44 21.11
CA GLY A 504 -1.38 -12.10 19.90
C GLY A 504 -0.86 -13.28 19.06
N THR A 505 -1.17 -14.52 19.40
CA THR A 505 -0.80 -15.80 18.78
C THR A 505 -1.81 -16.34 17.76
N ASP A 506 -2.85 -15.57 17.44
CA ASP A 506 -3.98 -15.99 16.60
C ASP A 506 -3.94 -15.38 15.19
N LYS A 507 -2.78 -14.86 14.73
CA LYS A 507 -2.72 -14.12 13.48
C LYS A 507 -2.61 -15.07 12.28
N ARG A 508 -3.59 -15.02 11.39
CA ARG A 508 -3.66 -15.92 10.22
C ARG A 508 -2.69 -15.51 9.12
N ALA A 509 -2.56 -14.20 8.90
CA ALA A 509 -1.57 -13.61 8.02
C ALA A 509 -1.19 -12.20 8.50
N VAL A 510 0.04 -11.81 8.19
CA VAL A 510 0.59 -10.48 8.46
C VAL A 510 1.31 -9.93 7.24
N LEU A 511 1.25 -8.62 7.08
CA LEU A 511 2.13 -7.86 6.20
C LEU A 511 3.11 -7.09 7.09
N ILE A 512 4.38 -7.05 6.71
CA ILE A 512 5.42 -6.33 7.45
C ILE A 512 6.11 -5.42 6.46
N LEU A 513 5.86 -4.13 6.58
CA LEU A 513 6.59 -3.11 5.84
C LEU A 513 7.97 -2.96 6.49
N GLY A 514 9.02 -3.32 5.76
CA GLY A 514 10.39 -2.96 6.09
C GLY A 514 10.57 -1.47 5.82
N GLY A 515 10.86 -0.70 6.87
CA GLY A 515 11.15 0.73 6.73
C GLY A 515 12.54 0.93 6.09
N ARG A 516 13.04 2.17 6.07
CA ARG A 516 14.37 2.57 5.57
C ARG A 516 15.48 1.74 6.20
N SER A 517 16.60 1.55 5.49
CA SER A 517 17.77 0.88 6.09
C SER A 517 18.29 1.66 7.31
N LEU A 518 18.35 1.02 8.48
CA LEU A 518 18.85 1.61 9.73
C LEU A 518 20.35 1.41 9.97
N ASN A 519 20.97 0.43 9.31
CA ASN A 519 22.35 0.01 9.56
C ASN A 519 23.31 0.26 8.37
N ALA A 520 22.93 1.16 7.46
CA ALA A 520 23.64 1.38 6.18
C ALA A 520 23.86 0.09 5.37
N THR A 521 23.05 -0.94 5.62
CA THR A 521 23.09 -2.20 4.88
C THR A 521 22.74 -1.95 3.43
N SER A 522 23.49 -2.55 2.52
CA SER A 522 23.23 -2.44 1.08
C SER A 522 21.92 -3.17 0.76
N ARG A 523 20.86 -2.39 0.61
CA ARG A 523 19.68 -2.79 -0.15
C ARG A 523 19.88 -2.31 -1.58
N PRO A 524 19.59 -3.17 -2.56
CA PRO A 524 18.82 -4.40 -2.41
C PRO A 524 19.60 -5.66 -2.00
N SER A 525 18.92 -6.63 -1.39
CA SER A 525 19.55 -7.85 -0.88
C SER A 525 18.59 -9.04 -0.79
N ALA A 526 19.12 -10.27 -0.84
CA ALA A 526 18.35 -11.48 -0.52
C ALA A 526 18.31 -11.80 1.00
N THR A 527 18.95 -10.97 1.84
CA THR A 527 19.00 -11.20 3.29
C THR A 527 17.83 -10.49 3.96
N LEU A 528 16.92 -11.24 4.60
CA LEU A 528 15.74 -10.67 5.27
C LEU A 528 16.11 -9.64 6.34
N GLY A 529 17.15 -9.90 7.14
CA GLY A 529 17.63 -8.97 8.16
C GLY A 529 18.23 -7.66 7.64
N ASN A 530 18.36 -7.49 6.32
CA ASN A 530 18.65 -6.18 5.74
C ASN A 530 17.39 -5.32 5.65
N TYR A 531 16.20 -5.93 5.60
CA TYR A 531 14.90 -5.27 5.43
C TYR A 531 14.10 -5.15 6.72
N LEU A 532 14.20 -6.15 7.59
CA LEU A 532 13.48 -6.23 8.86
C LEU A 532 14.45 -6.26 10.04
N GLU A 533 14.02 -5.79 11.21
CA GLU A 533 14.86 -5.72 12.41
C GLU A 533 14.41 -6.64 13.55
N SER A 534 15.34 -6.91 14.47
CA SER A 534 15.11 -7.69 15.70
C SER A 534 14.40 -9.03 15.44
N THR A 535 13.25 -9.29 16.08
CA THR A 535 12.54 -10.57 15.94
C THR A 535 12.03 -10.79 14.52
N ASN A 536 11.72 -9.73 13.78
CA ASN A 536 11.20 -9.81 12.43
C ASN A 536 12.29 -10.17 11.39
N ALA A 537 13.56 -9.88 11.69
CA ALA A 537 14.71 -10.21 10.84
C ALA A 537 14.94 -11.72 10.67
N ALA A 538 14.57 -12.50 11.69
CA ALA A 538 14.71 -13.95 11.75
C ALA A 538 13.57 -14.54 12.61
N PRO A 539 12.35 -14.61 12.06
CA PRO A 539 11.14 -14.95 12.83
C PRO A 539 11.10 -16.45 13.16
N ALA A 540 11.89 -16.85 14.16
CA ALA A 540 11.90 -18.22 14.66
C ALA A 540 10.52 -18.60 15.22
N GLY A 541 10.04 -19.79 14.86
CA GLY A 541 8.78 -20.32 15.37
C GLY A 541 7.55 -19.47 15.03
N TYR A 542 7.58 -18.70 13.94
CA TYR A 542 6.44 -17.88 13.47
C TYR A 542 6.06 -16.72 14.40
N ILE A 543 7.07 -16.19 15.11
CA ILE A 543 6.91 -15.08 16.04
C ILE A 543 7.47 -13.81 15.38
N PHE A 544 6.65 -12.76 15.40
CA PHE A 544 6.95 -11.41 14.96
C PHE A 544 6.75 -10.45 16.12
N GLU A 545 7.24 -9.22 15.99
CA GLU A 545 6.94 -8.14 16.92
C GLU A 545 6.48 -6.87 16.22
N HIS A 546 5.46 -6.25 16.78
CA HIS A 546 5.06 -4.90 16.46
C HIS A 546 5.72 -3.94 17.45
N ARG A 547 6.29 -2.82 16.99
CA ARG A 547 6.72 -1.74 17.89
C ARG A 547 6.14 -0.42 17.45
N ALA A 548 5.38 0.21 18.34
CA ALA A 548 4.85 1.54 18.12
C ALA A 548 5.96 2.59 18.25
N GLY A 549 5.85 3.68 17.48
CA GLY A 549 6.73 4.84 17.54
C GLY A 549 7.85 4.86 16.49
N LEU A 550 8.85 5.70 16.71
CA LEU A 550 10.01 5.89 15.83
C LEU A 550 11.30 5.37 16.49
N PRO A 551 11.41 4.08 16.87
CA PRO A 551 12.69 3.57 17.37
C PRO A 551 13.78 3.79 16.33
N SER A 552 14.93 4.32 16.74
CA SER A 552 16.11 4.43 15.87
C SER A 552 16.69 3.07 15.47
N SER A 553 16.29 1.99 16.15
CA SER A 553 16.80 0.64 15.95
C SER A 553 15.83 -0.32 15.27
N ILE A 554 14.55 0.04 15.11
CA ILE A 554 13.50 -0.77 14.48
C ILE A 554 12.48 0.16 13.84
N ASN A 555 12.23 0.00 12.54
CA ASN A 555 11.21 0.76 11.82
C ASN A 555 10.21 -0.12 11.06
N ASP A 556 10.28 -1.44 11.26
CA ASP A 556 9.24 -2.38 10.84
C ASP A 556 7.84 -1.93 11.25
N ARG A 557 6.88 -2.13 10.33
CA ARG A 557 5.44 -1.92 10.60
C ARG A 557 4.67 -3.17 10.27
N VAL A 558 4.15 -3.82 11.31
CA VAL A 558 3.35 -5.05 11.17
C VAL A 558 1.87 -4.68 11.04
N VAL A 559 1.26 -5.07 9.93
CA VAL A 559 -0.18 -4.98 9.68
C VAL A 559 -0.76 -6.39 9.78
N VAL A 560 -1.71 -6.56 10.71
CA VAL A 560 -2.47 -7.81 10.84
C VAL A 560 -3.59 -7.83 9.82
N VAL A 561 -3.55 -8.81 8.93
CA VAL A 561 -4.59 -9.02 7.91
C VAL A 561 -5.85 -9.59 8.56
N CYS A 562 -5.72 -10.69 9.32
CA CYS A 562 -6.82 -11.29 10.06
C CYS A 562 -6.38 -11.96 11.38
N PRO A 563 -7.01 -11.64 12.53
CA PRO A 563 -6.95 -12.47 13.74
C PRO A 563 -7.93 -13.66 13.64
N ASP A 564 -7.71 -14.73 14.40
CA ASP A 564 -8.54 -15.94 14.39
C ASP A 564 -9.86 -15.76 15.17
N SER A 565 -9.83 -14.88 16.18
CA SER A 565 -10.93 -14.60 17.10
C SER A 565 -12.05 -13.69 16.55
N VAL A 566 -11.87 -13.12 15.35
CA VAL A 566 -12.83 -12.24 14.67
C VAL A 566 -12.93 -12.68 13.20
N SER A 567 -14.13 -12.65 12.60
CA SER A 567 -14.26 -12.79 11.15
C SER A 567 -13.37 -11.76 10.47
N CYS A 568 -12.55 -12.15 9.47
CA CYS A 568 -11.78 -11.23 8.63
C CYS A 568 -12.73 -10.14 8.12
N PRO A 569 -12.70 -8.92 8.68
CA PRO A 569 -13.67 -7.89 8.34
C PRO A 569 -13.38 -7.28 6.97
#